data_AF-A0A392R9U4-F1
#
_entry.id   AF-A0A392R9U4-F1
#
_cell.length_a   1.000
_cell.length_b   1.000
_cell.length_c   1.000
_cell.angle_alpha   90.00
_cell.angle_beta   90.00
_cell.angle_gamma   90.00
#
_symmetry.space_group_name_H-M   'P 1'
#
loop_
_entity.id
_entity.type
_entity.pdbx_description
1 polymer ?
#
loop_
_entity_poly.entity_id
_entity_poly.type
_entity_poly.pdbx_seq_one_letter_code
_entity_poly.pdbx_strand_id
1 'polypeptide(L)'
;PDSNGVMTSVTTMKGINEKILSLNYKEFKAEIKTADAQKSHKEGVTVLVTGCLTGKDNLRRKFAQSFFLAPQDNGFFVLNDVFRYVEDREPLEPHPVNGVEDAIAVTVTSEPGKIN
;
A
#
# COMPACT_ATOMS: atom_id res chain seq x y z
N PRO A 1 -8.71 0.87 8.68
CA PRO A 1 -9.31 -0.35 8.13
C PRO A 1 -8.86 -1.51 9.01
N ASP A 2 -9.77 -2.41 9.32
CA ASP A 2 -9.40 -3.63 10.02
C ASP A 2 -8.66 -4.53 9.01
N SER A 3 -7.76 -5.39 9.48
CA SER A 3 -6.92 -6.26 8.63
C SER A 3 -7.72 -7.17 7.70
N ASN A 4 -9.03 -7.31 7.93
CA ASN A 4 -9.92 -8.24 7.24
C ASN A 4 -10.60 -7.60 6.01
N GLY A 5 -10.21 -6.39 5.61
CA GLY A 5 -10.74 -5.70 4.42
C GLY A 5 -12.15 -5.09 4.59
N VAL A 6 -12.77 -5.26 5.76
CA VAL A 6 -14.08 -4.68 6.09
C VAL A 6 -13.97 -3.16 6.24
N MET A 7 -14.92 -2.44 5.63
CA MET A 7 -15.02 -1.00 5.77
C MET A 7 -15.64 -0.63 7.11
N THR A 8 -14.91 0.15 7.90
CA THR A 8 -15.40 0.78 9.12
C THR A 8 -15.58 2.27 8.85
N SER A 9 -16.83 2.75 8.85
CA SER A 9 -17.16 4.17 8.67
C SER A 9 -17.32 4.86 10.01
N VAL A 10 -16.76 6.05 10.14
CA VAL A 10 -16.93 6.90 11.33
C VAL A 10 -17.37 8.29 10.87
N THR A 11 -18.37 8.84 11.56
CA THR A 11 -18.91 10.18 11.30
C THR A 11 -18.75 11.05 12.54
N THR A 12 -18.95 12.37 12.39
CA THR A 12 -18.77 13.42 13.41
C THR A 12 -17.32 13.70 13.79
N MET A 13 -17.01 14.96 14.15
CA MET A 13 -15.66 15.36 14.56
C MET A 13 -15.15 14.57 15.76
N LYS A 14 -16.02 14.31 16.75
CA LYS A 14 -15.67 13.54 17.94
C LYS A 14 -15.30 12.10 17.59
N GLY A 15 -16.16 11.41 16.83
CA GLY A 15 -15.91 10.03 16.41
C GLY A 15 -14.65 9.90 15.56
N ILE A 16 -14.43 10.83 14.62
CA ILE A 16 -13.22 10.86 13.79
C ILE A 16 -11.97 11.02 14.66
N ASN A 17 -11.97 11.96 15.61
CA ASN A 17 -10.85 12.18 16.52
C ASN A 17 -10.56 10.93 17.38
N GLU A 18 -11.61 10.34 17.97
CA GLU A 18 -11.48 9.10 18.75
C GLU A 18 -10.89 7.96 17.92
N LYS A 19 -11.35 7.80 16.67
CA LYS A 19 -10.81 6.77 15.77
C LYS A 19 -9.35 7.03 15.42
N ILE A 20 -8.95 8.26 15.09
CA ILE A 20 -7.55 8.60 14.78
C ILE A 20 -6.64 8.31 15.98
N LEU A 21 -7.07 8.69 17.18
CA LEU A 21 -6.32 8.41 18.41
C LEU A 21 -6.18 6.91 18.68
N SER A 22 -7.24 6.13 18.43
CA SER A 22 -7.23 4.66 18.63
C SER A 22 -6.25 3.93 17.71
N LEU A 23 -5.93 4.50 16.54
CA LEU A 23 -5.04 3.89 15.54
C LEU A 23 -3.55 4.14 15.85
N ASN A 24 -3.26 5.06 16.76
CA ASN A 24 -1.91 5.39 17.23
C ASN A 24 -0.89 5.62 16.10
N TYR A 25 -1.30 6.34 15.04
CA TYR A 25 -0.47 6.58 13.85
C TYR A 25 0.87 7.28 14.14
N LYS A 26 1.03 7.94 15.29
CA LYS A 26 2.29 8.56 15.72
C LYS A 26 3.45 7.56 15.79
N GLU A 27 3.14 6.28 15.93
CA GLU A 27 4.12 5.21 16.02
C GLU A 27 4.46 4.57 14.67
N PHE A 28 3.81 5.01 13.59
CA PHE A 28 4.07 4.54 12.24
C PHE A 28 4.98 5.51 11.50
N LYS A 29 5.93 4.95 10.73
CA LYS A 29 6.67 5.70 9.72
C LYS A 29 5.91 5.67 8.40
N ALA A 30 5.51 6.84 7.90
CA ALA A 30 4.84 6.97 6.61
C ALA A 30 5.84 7.32 5.50
N GLU A 31 5.72 6.64 4.37
CA GLU A 31 6.45 6.94 3.13
C GLU A 31 5.46 7.10 1.98
N ILE A 32 5.34 8.31 1.44
CA ILE A 32 4.51 8.60 0.27
C ILE A 32 5.25 8.18 -0.99
N LYS A 33 4.56 7.48 -1.90
CA LYS A 33 5.09 7.08 -3.21
C LYS A 33 4.52 7.96 -4.32
N THR A 34 3.21 8.14 -4.34
CA THR A 34 2.55 9.09 -5.26
C THR A 34 1.50 9.90 -4.52
N ALA A 35 1.27 11.11 -5.02
CA ALA A 35 0.19 11.98 -4.59
C ALA A 35 -0.29 12.75 -5.81
N ASP A 36 -1.48 12.38 -6.28
CA ASP A 36 -2.08 12.94 -7.48
C ASP A 36 -3.36 13.69 -7.08
N ALA A 37 -3.59 14.84 -7.71
CA ALA A 37 -4.73 15.69 -7.41
C ALA A 37 -5.43 16.14 -8.69
N GLN A 38 -6.76 16.12 -8.67
CA GLN A 38 -7.59 16.52 -9.80
C GLN A 38 -8.74 17.40 -9.32
N LYS A 39 -8.98 18.53 -10.01
CA LYS A 39 -10.19 19.32 -9.81
C LYS A 39 -11.42 18.45 -10.10
N SER A 40 -12.44 18.61 -9.28
CA SER A 40 -13.62 17.77 -9.24
C SER A 40 -14.87 18.64 -9.10
N HIS A 41 -16.02 18.02 -8.80
CA HIS A 41 -17.31 18.68 -8.71
C HIS A 41 -17.32 19.84 -7.67
N LYS A 42 -18.03 20.93 -7.98
CA LYS A 42 -18.21 22.11 -7.10
C LYS A 42 -16.90 22.71 -6.58
N GLU A 43 -15.92 22.89 -7.48
CA GLU A 43 -14.57 23.38 -7.14
C GLU A 43 -13.82 22.52 -6.11
N GLY A 44 -14.33 21.31 -5.81
CA GLY A 44 -13.65 20.35 -4.96
C GLY A 44 -12.42 19.78 -5.64
N VAL A 45 -11.59 19.09 -4.86
CA VAL A 45 -10.39 18.41 -5.36
C VAL A 45 -10.42 16.96 -4.89
N THR A 46 -10.31 16.03 -5.83
CA THR A 46 -10.05 14.63 -5.51
C THR A 46 -8.55 14.43 -5.42
N VAL A 47 -8.09 13.84 -4.32
CA VAL A 47 -6.68 13.49 -4.10
C VAL A 47 -6.57 11.99 -3.93
N LEU A 48 -5.60 11.37 -4.61
CA LEU A 48 -5.24 9.97 -4.45
C LEU A 48 -3.77 9.88 -4.01
N VAL A 49 -3.54 9.21 -2.90
CA VAL A 49 -2.22 9.01 -2.31
C VAL A 49 -1.94 7.53 -2.26
N THR A 50 -0.75 7.14 -2.71
CA THR A 50 -0.22 5.78 -2.49
C THR A 50 1.04 5.86 -1.64
N GLY A 51 1.25 4.86 -0.79
CA GLY A 51 2.38 4.89 0.11
C GLY A 51 2.61 3.60 0.86
N CYS A 52 3.48 3.66 1.86
CA CYS A 52 3.70 2.59 2.81
C CYS A 52 3.67 3.13 4.24
N LEU A 53 3.08 2.36 5.15
CA LEU A 53 3.20 2.56 6.59
C LEU A 53 4.05 1.43 7.17
N THR A 54 5.08 1.78 7.93
CA THR A 54 5.89 0.83 8.69
C THR A 54 5.56 0.97 10.17
N GLY A 55 5.06 -0.10 10.79
CA GLY A 55 4.74 -0.14 12.22
C GLY A 55 5.96 -0.47 13.09
N LYS A 56 5.75 -0.51 14.41
CA LYS A 56 6.78 -0.92 15.40
C LYS A 56 7.27 -2.36 15.23
N ASP A 57 6.43 -3.21 14.64
CA ASP A 57 6.74 -4.58 14.24
C ASP A 57 7.75 -4.63 13.06
N ASN A 58 8.16 -3.47 12.53
CA ASN A 58 8.93 -3.29 11.30
C ASN A 58 8.22 -3.88 10.07
N LEU A 59 6.93 -4.20 10.17
CA LEU A 59 6.14 -4.64 9.02
C LEU A 59 5.74 -3.42 8.21
N ARG A 60 6.23 -3.40 6.98
CA ARG A 60 5.89 -2.38 5.98
C ARG A 60 4.66 -2.82 5.20
N ARG A 61 3.60 -2.00 5.22
CA ARG A 61 2.33 -2.30 4.56
C ARG A 61 2.02 -1.20 3.54
N LYS A 62 1.72 -1.58 2.30
CA LYS A 62 1.29 -0.63 1.27
C LYS A 62 -0.11 -0.12 1.58
N PHE A 63 -0.38 1.14 1.22
CA PHE A 63 -1.71 1.72 1.36
C PHE A 63 -2.07 2.57 0.14
N ALA A 64 -3.38 2.71 -0.05
CA ALA A 64 -3.98 3.75 -0.87
C ALA A 64 -4.94 4.56 0.01
N GLN A 65 -4.89 5.89 -0.14
CA GLN A 65 -5.78 6.80 0.57
C GLN A 65 -6.35 7.81 -0.42
N SER A 66 -7.66 8.01 -0.38
CA SER A 66 -8.34 9.02 -1.18
C SER A 66 -8.97 10.07 -0.28
N PHE A 67 -8.80 11.33 -0.69
CA PHE A 67 -9.49 12.46 -0.10
C PHE A 67 -10.40 13.12 -1.12
N PHE A 68 -11.56 13.57 -0.66
CA PHE A 68 -12.30 14.62 -1.35
C PHE A 68 -12.22 15.91 -0.52
N LEU A 69 -11.57 16.91 -1.10
CA LEU A 69 -11.41 18.24 -0.52
C LEU A 69 -12.55 19.13 -1.01
N ALA A 70 -13.35 19.66 -0.09
CA ALA A 70 -14.39 20.62 -0.40
C ALA A 70 -13.94 22.05 -0.06
N PRO A 71 -14.29 23.05 -0.88
CA PRO A 71 -13.87 24.43 -0.67
C PRO A 71 -14.49 25.06 0.58
N GLN A 72 -13.76 25.99 1.20
CA GLN A 72 -14.16 26.88 2.30
C GLN A 72 -13.68 28.31 2.01
N ASP A 73 -14.18 29.30 2.76
CA ASP A 73 -13.81 30.71 2.61
C ASP A 73 -12.28 30.93 2.55
N ASN A 74 -11.51 30.16 3.34
CA ASN A 74 -10.06 30.24 3.41
C ASN A 74 -9.37 28.89 3.17
N GLY A 75 -9.75 28.18 2.10
CA GLY A 75 -9.04 26.98 1.64
C GLY A 75 -9.95 25.78 1.44
N PHE A 76 -9.54 24.62 1.96
CA PHE A 76 -10.27 23.37 1.80
C PHE A 76 -10.38 22.63 3.13
N PHE A 77 -11.45 21.86 3.29
CA PHE A 77 -11.52 20.82 4.30
C PHE A 77 -11.69 19.45 3.67
N VAL A 78 -11.27 18.42 4.39
CA VAL A 78 -11.48 17.03 3.99
C VAL A 78 -12.93 16.67 4.26
N LEU A 79 -13.75 16.57 3.22
CA LEU A 79 -15.15 16.13 3.33
C LEU A 79 -15.24 14.60 3.38
N ASN A 80 -14.39 13.90 2.64
CA ASN A 80 -14.28 12.45 2.67
C ASN A 80 -12.81 12.03 2.77
N ASP A 81 -12.54 11.02 3.60
CA ASP A 81 -11.26 10.34 3.73
C ASP A 81 -11.51 8.82 3.69
N VAL A 82 -10.93 8.14 2.70
CA VAL A 82 -11.00 6.70 2.54
C VAL A 82 -9.59 6.13 2.52
N PHE A 83 -9.24 5.34 3.53
CA PHE A 83 -7.94 4.67 3.63
C PHE A 83 -8.09 3.15 3.52
N ARG A 84 -7.20 2.52 2.75
CA ARG A 84 -7.13 1.06 2.60
C ARG A 84 -5.69 0.56 2.57
N TYR A 85 -5.40 -0.47 3.35
CA TYR A 85 -4.18 -1.27 3.15
C TYR A 85 -4.32 -2.12 1.89
N VAL A 86 -3.26 -2.20 1.10
CA VAL A 86 -3.19 -3.07 -0.07
C VAL A 86 -2.44 -4.32 0.36
N GLU A 87 -3.11 -5.48 0.32
CA GLU A 87 -2.44 -6.77 0.56
C GLU A 87 -1.43 -7.04 -0.56
N ASP A 88 -0.16 -7.15 -0.21
CA ASP A 88 0.79 -7.90 -1.03
C ASP A 88 0.70 -9.36 -0.58
N ARG A 89 -0.15 -10.16 -1.24
CA ARG A 89 -0.02 -11.61 -1.15
C ARG A 89 1.19 -12.02 -2.00
N GLU A 90 2.40 -11.77 -1.51
CA GLU A 90 3.53 -12.57 -1.96
C GLU A 90 3.63 -13.76 -1.01
N PRO A 91 3.39 -15.00 -1.47
CA PRO A 91 3.89 -16.16 -0.75
C PRO A 91 5.40 -15.97 -0.64
N LEU A 92 5.91 -15.87 0.58
CA LEU A 92 7.32 -16.12 0.84
C LEU A 92 7.52 -17.61 0.54
N GLU A 93 7.74 -17.96 -0.72
CA GLU A 93 8.21 -19.30 -1.08
C GLU A 93 9.54 -19.50 -0.35
N PRO A 94 9.63 -20.44 0.60
CA PRO A 94 10.90 -20.77 1.19
C PRO A 94 11.72 -21.46 0.10
N HIS A 95 12.65 -20.73 -0.50
CA HIS A 95 13.66 -21.35 -1.35
C HIS A 95 14.47 -22.31 -0.47
N PRO A 96 14.43 -23.63 -0.69
CA PRO A 96 15.34 -24.53 -0.01
C PRO A 96 16.71 -24.31 -0.63
N VAL A 97 17.60 -23.69 0.14
CA VAL A 97 19.02 -23.62 -0.21
C VAL A 97 19.62 -24.99 0.07
N ASN A 98 19.51 -25.91 -0.90
CA ASN A 98 20.27 -27.16 -0.89
C ASN A 98 21.48 -27.02 -1.84
N GLY A 99 22.60 -26.56 -1.29
CA GLY A 99 23.94 -27.03 -1.69
C GLY A 99 24.50 -27.78 -0.47
N VAL A 100 25.25 -28.87 -0.55
CA VAL A 100 26.21 -29.41 -1.53
C VAL A 100 26.28 -30.93 -1.20
N GLU A 101 26.22 -31.89 -2.12
CA GLU A 101 27.31 -32.62 -2.83
C GLU A 101 26.57 -33.89 -3.38
N ASP A 102 26.69 -34.36 -4.62
CA ASP A 102 27.83 -35.12 -5.11
C ASP A 102 27.74 -35.44 -6.62
N ALA A 103 28.90 -35.43 -7.26
CA ALA A 103 29.40 -36.14 -8.44
C ALA A 103 28.55 -36.36 -9.75
N ILE A 104 29.01 -35.66 -10.80
CA ILE A 104 29.43 -36.14 -12.15
C ILE A 104 28.49 -37.06 -12.95
N ALA A 105 28.00 -36.53 -14.09
CA ALA A 105 28.04 -37.24 -15.38
C ALA A 105 28.01 -36.24 -16.55
N VAL A 106 29.18 -36.03 -17.16
CA VAL A 106 29.34 -35.35 -18.45
C VAL A 106 28.69 -36.21 -19.53
N THR A 107 27.76 -35.65 -20.31
CA THR A 107 27.51 -36.14 -21.67
C THR A 107 27.42 -34.95 -22.61
N VAL A 108 28.50 -34.73 -23.35
CA VAL A 108 28.55 -33.86 -24.52
C VAL A 108 27.75 -34.55 -25.62
N THR A 109 26.73 -33.90 -26.15
CA THR A 109 26.31 -34.09 -27.54
C THR A 109 25.94 -32.74 -28.14
N SER A 110 26.79 -32.36 -29.09
CA SER A 110 26.69 -31.21 -29.98
C SER A 110 25.54 -31.37 -30.98
N GLU A 111 24.76 -30.33 -31.22
CA GLU A 111 24.13 -30.13 -32.53
C GLU A 111 24.33 -28.70 -33.04
N PRO A 112 24.74 -28.53 -34.32
CA PRO A 112 24.96 -27.24 -34.94
C PRO A 112 23.64 -26.70 -35.53
N GLY A 113 23.50 -25.37 -35.53
CA GLY A 113 22.32 -24.71 -36.08
C GLY A 113 22.13 -24.92 -37.59
N LYS A 114 20.89 -24.68 -38.05
CA LYS A 114 20.61 -24.21 -39.41
C LYS A 114 19.46 -23.21 -39.42
N ILE A 115 19.84 -22.01 -39.83
CA ILE A 115 19.11 -21.06 -40.67
C ILE A 115 18.16 -21.73 -41.68
N ASN A 116 16.92 -21.21 -41.74
CA ASN A 116 16.23 -20.82 -42.97
C ASN A 116 15.16 -19.78 -42.63
#